data_AF-A0A7S0FTU3-F1
#
_entry.id   AF-A0A7S0FTU3-F1
#
_cell.length_a   1.000
_cell.length_b   1.000
_cell.length_c   1.000
_cell.angle_alpha   90.00
_cell.angle_beta   90.00
_cell.angle_gamma   90.00
#
_symmetry.space_group_name_H-M   'P 1'
#
loop_
_entity.id
_entity.type
_entity.pdbx_description
1 polymer ?
#
loop_
_entity_poly.entity_id
_entity_poly.type
_entity_poly.pdbx_seq_one_letter_code
_entity_poly.pdbx_strand_id
1 'polypeptide(L)'
;SSGAKPLAEDAHAKLVEEAQQKWADDDRDERVRVELRDFNRKVKTSGWNLTGNRDKSIARVTRFQNRLKLFKGETEFDGVVKDIEGVDASKYVSELAECIMEAAGVTLKLKELTAAVKVCSRLHATYEDFSGFL
;
A
#
# COMPACT_ATOMS: atom_id res chain seq x y z
N SER A 1 29.66 45.02 -15.81
CA SER A 1 29.51 43.56 -15.98
C SER A 1 29.35 42.94 -14.59
N SER A 2 28.11 42.76 -14.09
CA SER A 2 27.87 42.23 -12.73
C SER A 2 26.54 41.48 -12.55
N GLY A 3 25.70 41.38 -13.58
CA GLY A 3 24.35 40.80 -13.46
C GLY A 3 24.24 39.30 -13.69
N ALA A 4 25.23 38.65 -14.31
CA ALA A 4 25.14 37.25 -14.73
C ALA A 4 25.57 36.23 -13.65
N LYS A 5 26.44 36.64 -12.71
CA LYS A 5 26.97 35.78 -11.64
C LYS A 5 25.91 35.34 -10.60
N PRO A 6 25.06 36.23 -10.05
CA PRO A 6 24.04 35.81 -9.08
C PRO A 6 22.96 34.90 -9.69
N LEU A 7 22.68 35.01 -10.99
CA LEU A 7 21.70 34.16 -11.67
C LEU A 7 22.19 32.71 -11.83
N ALA A 8 23.50 32.53 -12.03
CA ALA A 8 24.11 31.21 -12.15
C ALA A 8 24.25 30.51 -10.78
N GLU A 9 24.52 31.26 -9.71
CA GLU A 9 24.59 30.75 -8.34
C GLU A 9 23.19 30.31 -7.85
N ASP A 10 22.14 31.08 -8.16
CA ASP A 10 20.74 30.72 -7.83
C ASP A 10 20.26 29.46 -8.57
N ALA A 11 20.62 29.30 -9.85
CA ALA A 11 20.31 28.10 -10.62
C ALA A 11 21.03 26.85 -10.08
N HIS A 12 22.29 26.99 -9.66
CA HIS A 12 23.04 25.90 -9.06
C HIS A 12 22.46 25.49 -7.70
N ALA A 13 22.09 26.46 -6.86
CA ALA A 13 21.45 26.18 -5.57
C ALA A 13 20.14 25.41 -5.74
N LYS A 14 19.29 25.81 -6.68
CA LYS A 14 18.03 25.10 -7.01
C LYS A 14 18.28 23.66 -7.46
N LEU A 15 19.26 23.43 -8.33
CA LEU A 15 19.60 22.08 -8.79
C LEU A 15 20.09 21.18 -7.64
N VAL A 16 20.86 21.74 -6.69
CA VAL A 16 21.32 21.01 -5.51
C VAL A 16 20.14 20.67 -4.60
N GLU A 17 19.22 21.60 -4.38
CA GLU A 17 18.01 21.37 -3.56
C GLU A 17 17.10 20.31 -4.19
N GLU A 18 16.85 20.38 -5.51
CA GLU A 18 16.07 19.37 -6.25
C GLU A 18 16.72 17.97 -6.16
N ALA A 19 18.05 17.90 -6.27
CA ALA A 19 18.78 16.64 -6.14
C ALA A 19 18.69 16.05 -4.72
N GLN A 20 18.79 16.91 -3.69
CA GLN A 20 18.63 16.50 -2.29
C GLN A 20 17.22 16.00 -1.99
N GLN A 21 16.20 16.71 -2.48
CA GLN A 21 14.81 16.30 -2.34
C GLN A 21 14.56 14.95 -3.02
N LYS A 22 15.03 14.79 -4.27
CA LYS A 22 14.92 13.52 -4.99
C LYS A 22 15.61 12.37 -4.25
N TRP A 23 16.81 12.60 -3.71
CA TRP A 23 17.51 11.57 -2.95
C TRP A 23 16.77 11.18 -1.66
N ALA A 24 16.19 12.16 -0.95
CA ALA A 24 15.38 11.90 0.23
C ALA A 24 14.10 11.10 -0.07
N ASP A 25 13.47 11.37 -1.20
CA ASP A 25 12.28 10.62 -1.66
C ASP A 25 12.65 9.20 -2.09
N ASP A 26 13.74 9.03 -2.85
CA ASP A 26 14.26 7.71 -3.25
C ASP A 26 14.64 6.85 -2.03
N ASP A 27 15.31 7.43 -1.01
CA ASP A 27 15.67 6.72 0.23
C ASP A 27 14.43 6.31 1.02
N ARG A 28 13.40 7.18 1.08
CA ARG A 28 12.12 6.87 1.73
C ARG A 28 11.42 5.71 1.05
N ASP A 29 11.33 5.73 -0.28
CA ASP A 29 10.69 4.67 -1.06
C ASP A 29 11.43 3.34 -0.91
N GLU A 30 12.76 3.37 -0.90
CA GLU A 30 13.56 2.16 -0.72
C GLU A 30 13.39 1.56 0.68
N ARG A 31 13.32 2.37 1.74
CA ARG A 31 13.02 1.90 3.10
C ARG A 31 11.68 1.18 3.15
N VAL A 32 10.63 1.75 2.57
CA VAL A 32 9.30 1.14 2.52
C VAL A 32 9.34 -0.21 1.79
N ARG A 33 10.06 -0.31 0.66
CA ARG A 33 10.22 -1.58 -0.07
C ARG A 33 10.93 -2.64 0.76
N VAL A 34 12.01 -2.28 1.44
CA VAL A 34 12.76 -3.21 2.29
C VAL A 34 11.90 -3.69 3.45
N GLU A 35 11.21 -2.78 4.14
CA GLU A 35 10.30 -3.12 5.25
C GLU A 35 9.18 -4.06 4.81
N LEU A 36 8.52 -3.77 3.69
CA LEU A 36 7.44 -4.63 3.17
C LEU A 36 7.96 -5.99 2.70
N ARG A 37 9.15 -6.04 2.10
CA ARG A 37 9.78 -7.31 1.70
C ARG A 37 10.07 -8.19 2.91
N ASP A 38 10.59 -7.60 3.99
CA ASP A 38 10.89 -8.32 5.22
C ASP A 38 9.61 -8.75 5.94
N PHE A 39 8.59 -7.89 5.96
CA PHE A 39 7.26 -8.21 6.47
C PHE A 39 6.64 -9.40 5.73
N ASN A 40 6.58 -9.35 4.40
CA ASN A 40 6.00 -10.43 3.58
C ASN A 40 6.80 -11.73 3.69
N ARG A 41 8.14 -11.66 3.82
CA ARG A 41 8.97 -12.85 4.04
C ARG A 41 8.67 -13.54 5.37
N LYS A 42 8.47 -12.77 6.45
CA LYS A 42 8.17 -13.32 7.78
C LYS A 42 6.88 -14.12 7.81
N VAL A 43 5.85 -13.69 7.07
CA VAL A 43 4.55 -14.40 6.97
C VAL A 43 4.73 -15.86 6.59
N LYS A 44 5.54 -16.15 5.56
CA LYS A 44 5.80 -17.53 5.10
C LYS A 44 6.42 -18.41 6.17
N THR A 45 7.12 -17.81 7.14
CA THR A 45 7.81 -18.54 8.22
C THR A 45 6.97 -18.63 9.50
N SER A 46 6.14 -17.63 9.79
CA SER A 46 5.32 -17.57 11.01
C SER A 46 3.90 -18.13 10.83
N GLY A 47 3.48 -18.36 9.59
CA GLY A 47 2.10 -18.70 9.25
C GLY A 47 1.20 -17.48 9.08
N TRP A 48 -0.01 -17.71 8.59
CA TRP A 48 -1.02 -16.69 8.31
C TRP A 48 -1.86 -16.35 9.55
N ASN A 49 -2.16 -15.06 9.72
CA ASN A 49 -2.78 -14.54 10.94
C ASN A 49 -4.31 -14.64 10.92
N LEU A 50 -4.86 -15.85 10.85
CA LEU A 50 -6.28 -16.12 11.09
C LEU A 50 -6.49 -16.55 12.55
N THR A 51 -6.33 -15.59 13.47
CA THR A 51 -6.52 -15.83 14.91
C THR A 51 -7.72 -15.06 15.45
N GLY A 52 -8.41 -15.63 16.43
CA GLY A 52 -9.49 -14.98 17.16
C GLY A 52 -10.89 -15.14 16.55
N ASN A 53 -11.89 -14.57 17.21
CA ASN A 53 -13.28 -14.60 16.78
C ASN A 53 -13.57 -13.42 15.83
N ARG A 54 -13.36 -13.64 14.53
CA ARG A 54 -13.62 -12.66 13.48
C ARG A 54 -15.04 -12.76 12.93
N ASP A 55 -15.56 -11.65 12.42
CA ASP A 55 -16.91 -11.61 11.87
C ASP A 55 -16.95 -12.27 10.48
N LYS A 56 -17.80 -13.29 10.33
CA LYS A 56 -17.98 -14.09 9.10
C LYS A 56 -19.26 -13.73 8.35
N SER A 57 -20.01 -12.73 8.82
CA SER A 57 -21.28 -12.36 8.22
C SER A 57 -21.05 -11.85 6.80
N ILE A 58 -21.90 -12.30 5.87
CA ILE A 58 -21.85 -11.86 4.46
C ILE A 58 -21.90 -10.33 4.39
N ALA A 59 -22.71 -9.69 5.24
CA ALA A 59 -22.79 -8.23 5.33
C ALA A 59 -21.43 -7.56 5.59
N ARG A 60 -20.61 -8.11 6.50
CA ARG A 60 -19.28 -7.56 6.79
C ARG A 60 -18.29 -7.83 5.68
N VAL A 61 -18.31 -9.01 5.09
CA VAL A 61 -17.48 -9.33 3.92
C VAL A 61 -17.80 -8.40 2.74
N THR A 62 -19.08 -8.21 2.42
CA THR A 62 -19.51 -7.31 1.35
C THR A 62 -19.09 -5.86 1.62
N ARG A 63 -19.20 -5.39 2.87
CA ARG A 63 -18.70 -4.05 3.24
C ARG A 63 -17.20 -3.93 3.04
N PHE A 64 -16.44 -4.96 3.40
CA PHE A 64 -15.00 -5.00 3.23
C PHE A 64 -14.60 -4.97 1.74
N GLN A 65 -15.24 -5.80 0.90
CA GLN A 65 -15.08 -5.79 -0.56
C GLN A 65 -15.35 -4.40 -1.15
N ASN A 66 -16.48 -3.77 -0.78
CA ASN A 66 -16.81 -2.43 -1.25
C ASN A 66 -15.78 -1.38 -0.83
N ARG A 67 -15.22 -1.49 0.37
CA ARG A 67 -14.14 -0.60 0.82
C ARG A 67 -12.87 -0.78 -0.01
N LEU A 68 -12.50 -2.02 -0.35
CA LEU A 68 -11.35 -2.28 -1.22
C LEU A 68 -11.55 -1.69 -2.62
N LYS A 69 -12.72 -1.87 -3.24
CA LYS A 69 -13.03 -1.31 -4.56
C LYS A 69 -12.96 0.22 -4.60
N LEU A 70 -13.39 0.86 -3.51
CA LEU A 70 -13.41 2.31 -3.37
C LEU A 70 -12.15 2.87 -2.70
N PHE A 71 -11.11 2.05 -2.51
CA PHE A 71 -9.87 2.46 -1.88
C PHE A 71 -9.20 3.58 -2.69
N LYS A 72 -8.80 4.66 -2.00
CA LYS A 72 -8.25 5.89 -2.61
C LYS A 72 -6.92 6.32 -1.99
N GLY A 73 -6.18 5.37 -1.41
CA GLY A 73 -4.87 5.61 -0.82
C GLY A 73 -4.88 5.77 0.71
N GLU A 74 -3.88 6.49 1.23
CA GLU A 74 -3.53 6.52 2.66
C GLU A 74 -4.69 6.89 3.60
N THR A 75 -5.62 7.76 3.20
CA THR A 75 -6.75 8.17 4.07
C THR A 75 -7.72 7.04 4.40
N GLU A 76 -7.83 6.03 3.54
CA GLU A 76 -8.72 4.88 3.74
C GLU A 76 -7.99 3.66 4.31
N PHE A 77 -6.67 3.75 4.49
CA PHE A 77 -5.80 2.63 4.88
C PHE A 77 -6.22 2.02 6.21
N ASP A 78 -6.39 2.84 7.25
CA ASP A 78 -6.77 2.36 8.58
C ASP A 78 -8.14 1.68 8.60
N GLY A 79 -9.07 2.15 7.77
CA GLY A 79 -10.39 1.53 7.62
C GLY A 79 -10.28 0.13 7.02
N VAL A 80 -9.44 -0.02 5.98
CA VAL A 80 -9.15 -1.31 5.35
C VAL A 80 -8.43 -2.25 6.31
N VAL A 81 -7.43 -1.78 7.06
CA VAL A 81 -6.70 -2.60 8.04
C VAL A 81 -7.64 -3.14 9.13
N LYS A 82 -8.56 -2.32 9.64
CA LYS A 82 -9.57 -2.77 10.61
C LYS A 82 -10.46 -3.88 10.05
N ASP A 83 -10.83 -3.80 8.77
CA ASP A 83 -11.61 -4.85 8.13
C ASP A 83 -10.75 -6.12 7.90
N ILE A 84 -9.46 -6.00 7.52
CA ILE A 84 -8.52 -7.12 7.41
C ILE A 84 -8.38 -7.88 8.74
N GLU A 85 -8.32 -7.16 9.86
CA GLU A 85 -8.12 -7.75 11.20
C GLU A 85 -9.44 -8.29 11.80
N GLY A 86 -10.57 -7.67 11.46
CA GLY A 86 -11.86 -7.93 12.09
C GLY A 86 -12.81 -8.85 11.32
N VAL A 87 -12.58 -9.07 10.02
CA VAL A 87 -13.43 -9.89 9.15
C VAL A 87 -12.70 -11.18 8.79
N ASP A 88 -13.41 -12.30 8.79
CA ASP A 88 -12.94 -13.55 8.20
C ASP A 88 -13.58 -13.71 6.83
N ALA A 89 -12.80 -13.36 5.81
CA ALA A 89 -13.16 -13.46 4.40
C ALA A 89 -12.41 -14.62 3.71
N SER A 90 -12.03 -15.68 4.44
CA SER A 90 -11.24 -16.80 3.91
C SER A 90 -11.91 -17.51 2.72
N LYS A 91 -13.24 -17.42 2.60
CA LYS A 91 -14.00 -17.97 1.46
C LYS A 91 -14.08 -17.04 0.24
N TYR A 92 -13.59 -15.81 0.36
CA TYR A 92 -13.78 -14.74 -0.61
C TYR A 92 -12.44 -14.10 -1.03
N VAL A 93 -11.32 -14.82 -0.83
CA VAL A 93 -9.96 -14.27 -1.01
C VAL A 93 -9.71 -13.85 -2.46
N SER A 94 -10.21 -14.62 -3.44
CA SER A 94 -10.18 -14.27 -4.86
C SER A 94 -10.88 -12.95 -5.13
N GLU A 95 -12.08 -12.77 -4.57
CA GLU A 95 -12.88 -11.57 -4.76
C GLU A 95 -12.23 -10.35 -4.08
N LEU A 96 -11.55 -10.54 -2.93
CA LEU A 96 -10.76 -9.46 -2.34
C LEU A 96 -9.61 -9.02 -3.26
N ALA A 97 -8.93 -9.96 -3.92
CA ALA A 97 -7.89 -9.66 -4.90
C ALA A 97 -8.45 -8.91 -6.11
N GLU A 98 -9.59 -9.35 -6.65
CA GLU A 98 -10.29 -8.64 -7.72
C GLU A 98 -10.68 -7.22 -7.32
N CYS A 99 -11.19 -7.01 -6.10
CA CYS A 99 -11.58 -5.68 -5.62
C CYS A 99 -10.41 -4.70 -5.56
N ILE A 100 -9.23 -5.13 -5.09
CA ILE A 100 -8.07 -4.25 -5.00
C ILE A 100 -7.40 -4.03 -6.37
N MET A 101 -7.44 -5.03 -7.27
CA MET A 101 -7.00 -4.87 -8.66
C MET A 101 -7.91 -3.90 -9.43
N GLU A 102 -9.22 -3.99 -9.24
CA GLU A 102 -10.20 -3.04 -9.78
C GLU A 102 -9.87 -1.61 -9.31
N ALA A 103 -9.62 -1.43 -8.02
CA ALA A 103 -9.19 -0.13 -7.49
C ALA A 103 -7.86 0.34 -8.13
N ALA A 104 -6.88 -0.53 -8.29
CA ALA A 104 -5.59 -0.21 -8.91
C ALA A 104 -5.68 0.20 -10.39
N GLY A 105 -6.60 -0.40 -11.15
CA GLY A 105 -6.79 -0.09 -12.56
C GLY A 105 -7.69 1.13 -12.83
N VAL A 106 -8.62 1.43 -11.92
CA VAL A 106 -9.69 2.42 -12.19
C VAL A 106 -9.60 3.64 -11.28
N THR A 107 -9.33 3.44 -9.98
CA THR A 107 -9.49 4.47 -8.96
C THR A 107 -8.16 5.12 -8.56
N LEU A 108 -7.10 4.33 -8.45
CA LEU A 108 -5.84 4.76 -7.85
C LEU A 108 -4.95 5.53 -8.82
N LYS A 109 -4.33 6.59 -8.31
CA LYS A 109 -3.24 7.33 -8.96
C LYS A 109 -1.89 6.76 -8.54
N LEU A 110 -0.83 7.07 -9.31
CA LEU A 110 0.55 6.65 -9.03
C LEU A 110 0.98 6.88 -7.57
N LYS A 111 0.65 8.04 -7.00
CA LYS A 111 0.97 8.40 -5.61
C LYS A 111 0.25 7.54 -4.56
N GLU A 112 -0.85 6.88 -4.92
CA GLU A 112 -1.67 6.06 -4.02
C GLU A 112 -1.30 4.57 -4.10
N LEU A 113 -0.52 4.15 -5.10
CA LEU A 113 -0.12 2.76 -5.29
C LEU A 113 0.67 2.21 -4.10
N THR A 114 1.53 3.01 -3.47
CA THR A 114 2.28 2.60 -2.27
C THR A 114 1.33 2.15 -1.15
N ALA A 115 0.22 2.86 -0.94
CA ALA A 115 -0.77 2.48 0.07
C ALA A 115 -1.49 1.18 -0.30
N ALA A 116 -1.79 0.96 -1.59
CA ALA A 116 -2.37 -0.30 -2.06
C ALA A 116 -1.43 -1.49 -1.88
N VAL A 117 -0.13 -1.32 -2.13
CA VAL A 117 0.88 -2.37 -1.88
C VAL A 117 0.97 -2.73 -0.39
N LYS A 118 0.84 -1.75 0.52
CA LYS A 118 0.73 -2.02 1.97
C LYS A 118 -0.52 -2.84 2.30
N VAL A 119 -1.67 -2.53 1.67
CA VAL A 119 -2.90 -3.32 1.82
C VAL A 119 -2.70 -4.74 1.32
N CYS A 120 -2.13 -4.94 0.12
CA CYS A 120 -1.83 -6.26 -0.42
C CYS A 120 -0.88 -7.06 0.48
N SER A 121 0.11 -6.41 1.07
CA SER A 121 1.03 -7.05 2.03
C SER A 121 0.28 -7.53 3.27
N ARG A 122 -0.66 -6.73 3.81
CA ARG A 122 -1.50 -7.12 4.96
C ARG A 122 -2.47 -8.24 4.63
N LEU A 123 -3.06 -8.22 3.43
CA LEU A 123 -3.91 -9.30 2.93
C LEU A 123 -3.11 -10.60 2.77
N HIS A 124 -1.92 -10.53 2.17
CA HIS A 124 -0.99 -11.65 2.08
C HIS A 124 -0.61 -12.20 3.46
N ALA A 125 -0.42 -11.35 4.47
CA ALA A 125 -0.13 -11.77 5.84
C ALA A 125 -1.32 -12.42 6.56
N THR A 126 -2.54 -12.22 6.05
CA THR A 126 -3.78 -12.66 6.70
C THR A 126 -4.37 -13.88 6.01
N TYR A 127 -4.34 -13.94 4.68
CA TYR A 127 -4.97 -14.97 3.87
C TYR A 127 -3.93 -15.69 3.01
N GLU A 128 -3.81 -17.01 3.21
CA GLU A 128 -2.77 -17.86 2.62
C GLU A 128 -2.64 -17.72 1.11
N ASP A 129 -3.77 -17.85 0.42
CA ASP A 129 -3.80 -17.91 -1.04
C ASP A 129 -3.88 -16.54 -1.71
N PHE A 130 -3.90 -15.43 -0.95
CA PHE A 130 -4.17 -14.10 -1.51
C PHE A 130 -3.21 -13.72 -2.64
N SER A 131 -1.91 -13.97 -2.46
CA SER A 131 -0.91 -13.65 -3.48
C SER A 131 -0.98 -14.52 -4.74
N GLY A 132 -1.73 -15.63 -4.72
CA GLY A 132 -1.97 -16.45 -5.90
C GLY A 132 -3.06 -15.89 -6.83
N PHE A 133 -3.84 -14.92 -6.35
CA PHE A 133 -4.93 -14.27 -7.10
C PHE A 133 -4.60 -12.84 -7.57
N LEU A 134 -3.40 -12.33 -7.23
CA LEU A 134 -2.86 -11.06 -7.74
C LEU A 134 -1.96 -11.31 -8.95
#